data_AF-A0A930FGK8-F1
#
_entry.id   AF-A0A930FGK8-F1
#
_cell.length_a   1.000
_cell.length_b   1.000
_cell.length_c   1.000
_cell.angle_alpha   90.00
_cell.angle_beta   90.00
_cell.angle_gamma   90.00
#
_symmetry.space_group_name_H-M   'P 1'
#
loop_
_entity.id
_entity.type
_entity.pdbx_description
1 polymer ?
#
loop_
_entity_poly.entity_id
_entity_poly.type
_entity_poly.pdbx_seq_one_letter_code
_entity_poly.pdbx_strand_id
1 'polypeptide(L)'
;MGISISAKWTGCYAAVGLAIMLFTNWIQRYLEYKKDKKAHSQFFQILLKTMLLCVLFFIIIPITIYCISYIPDQIFRNEPWSIANVWKQAQQMYFYHVNLNATHPYQSTWFQWVFDLRPMWYYVGTVDNVFHTISCFSNPLLTWAGVPAILYTTYCALFKKDTVAWYIVVGYFSGLLPWIIYVHRIVFAYHFYPTSLFTIIAIVYCIHHLKQRKYQFVVPVYLALYLGLFILFLPITTGFGTTIQFAKFLAWLPGWYFG
;
A
#
# COMPACT_ATOMS: atom_id res chain seq x y z
N MET A 1 -2.80 8.41 -10.66
CA MET A 1 -2.85 9.25 -9.44
C MET A 1 -4.22 9.87 -9.23
N GLY A 2 -4.73 10.71 -10.14
CA GLY A 2 -6.06 11.34 -10.01
C GLY A 2 -7.19 10.39 -9.63
N ILE A 3 -7.36 9.31 -10.39
CA ILE A 3 -8.38 8.27 -10.13
C ILE A 3 -8.23 7.64 -8.73
N SER A 4 -6.99 7.40 -8.29
CA SER A 4 -6.73 6.83 -6.98
C SER A 4 -7.10 7.80 -5.87
N ILE A 5 -6.76 9.08 -6.01
CA ILE A 5 -7.08 10.12 -5.01
C ILE A 5 -8.59 10.35 -4.93
N SER A 6 -9.30 10.36 -6.07
CA SER A 6 -10.76 10.49 -6.09
C SER A 6 -11.48 9.31 -5.45
N ALA A 7 -10.93 8.10 -5.55
CA ALA A 7 -11.50 6.93 -4.87
C ALA A 7 -11.17 6.92 -3.37
N LYS A 8 -9.91 7.22 -3.01
CA LYS A 8 -9.47 7.28 -1.61
C LYS A 8 -8.23 8.17 -1.46
N TRP A 9 -8.25 9.08 -0.49
CA TRP A 9 -7.15 10.02 -0.23
C TRP A 9 -5.81 9.37 0.15
N THR A 10 -5.82 8.08 0.54
CA THR A 10 -4.59 7.30 0.72
C THR A 10 -3.75 7.21 -0.57
N GLY A 11 -4.34 7.43 -1.74
CA GLY A 11 -3.63 7.56 -3.01
C GLY A 11 -2.60 8.71 -3.03
N CYS A 12 -2.77 9.74 -2.19
CA CYS A 12 -1.80 10.82 -2.04
C CYS A 12 -0.46 10.33 -1.49
N TYR A 13 -0.45 9.25 -0.71
CA TYR A 13 0.78 8.70 -0.13
C TYR A 13 1.75 8.21 -1.21
N ALA A 14 1.23 7.61 -2.29
CA ALA A 14 2.04 7.21 -3.43
C ALA A 14 2.64 8.43 -4.18
N ALA A 15 1.97 9.59 -4.16
CA ALA A 15 2.49 10.82 -4.75
C ALA A 15 3.74 11.33 -4.02
N VAL A 16 3.79 11.18 -2.68
CA VAL A 16 4.98 11.49 -1.88
C VAL A 16 6.15 10.61 -2.28
N GLY A 17 5.93 9.31 -2.46
CA GLY A 17 6.97 8.39 -2.94
C GLY A 17 7.52 8.80 -4.31
N LEU A 18 6.64 9.13 -5.26
CA LEU A 18 7.04 9.63 -6.58
C LEU A 18 7.81 10.95 -6.51
N ALA A 19 7.42 11.86 -5.62
CA ALA A 19 8.14 13.11 -5.41
C ALA A 19 9.56 12.86 -4.90
N ILE A 20 9.72 11.97 -3.90
CA ILE A 20 11.05 11.58 -3.38
C ILE A 20 11.91 11.01 -4.52
N MET A 21 11.37 10.11 -5.33
CA MET A 21 12.08 9.52 -6.47
C MET A 21 12.49 10.57 -7.52
N LEU A 22 11.63 11.53 -7.80
CA LEU A 22 11.90 12.63 -8.71
C LEU A 22 13.04 13.52 -8.19
N PHE A 23 12.97 13.94 -6.93
CA PHE A 23 14.00 14.77 -6.31
C PHE A 23 15.33 14.04 -6.20
N THR A 24 15.34 12.75 -5.86
CA THR A 24 16.58 11.96 -5.83
C THR A 24 17.24 11.89 -7.21
N ASN A 25 16.44 11.71 -8.28
CA ASN A 25 16.95 11.72 -9.65
C ASN A 25 17.49 13.10 -10.04
N TRP A 26 16.80 14.19 -9.69
CA TRP A 26 17.28 15.55 -9.97
C TRP A 26 18.60 15.85 -9.28
N ILE A 27 18.76 15.48 -8.01
CA ILE A 27 20.01 15.67 -7.27
C ILE A 27 21.15 14.90 -7.94
N GLN A 28 20.94 13.64 -8.30
CA GLN A 28 21.95 12.84 -8.99
C GLN A 28 22.36 13.47 -10.32
N ARG A 29 21.40 13.85 -11.16
CA ARG A 29 21.69 14.49 -12.46
C ARG A 29 22.37 15.84 -12.30
N TYR A 30 21.99 16.63 -11.31
CA TYR A 30 22.66 17.89 -11.01
C TYR A 30 24.14 17.68 -10.66
N LEU A 31 24.45 16.69 -9.81
CA LEU A 31 25.81 16.35 -9.43
C LEU A 31 26.65 15.82 -10.60
N GLU A 32 26.04 15.07 -11.53
CA GLU A 32 26.68 14.62 -12.78
C GLU A 32 26.98 15.80 -13.71
N TYR A 33 25.99 16.65 -13.99
CA TYR A 33 26.12 17.76 -14.93
C TYR A 33 26.95 18.93 -14.40
N LYS A 34 27.21 19.02 -13.09
CA LYS A 34 28.15 20.01 -12.53
C LYS A 34 29.58 19.83 -13.08
N LYS A 35 29.94 18.63 -13.56
CA LYS A 35 31.26 18.33 -14.10
C LYS A 35 31.47 18.82 -15.55
N ASP A 36 30.39 19.17 -16.28
CA ASP A 36 30.45 19.62 -17.67
C ASP A 36 29.65 20.93 -17.86
N LYS A 37 30.36 22.02 -18.20
CA LYS A 37 29.78 23.37 -18.36
C LYS A 37 28.71 23.45 -19.46
N LYS A 38 28.82 22.69 -20.55
CA LYS A 38 27.83 22.70 -21.64
C LYS A 38 26.55 21.98 -21.22
N ALA A 39 26.70 20.85 -20.54
CA ALA A 39 25.58 20.07 -20.02
C ALA A 39 24.83 20.81 -18.90
N HIS A 40 25.51 21.64 -18.11
CA HIS A 40 24.91 22.43 -17.04
C HIS A 40 23.87 23.45 -17.54
N SER A 41 24.13 24.11 -18.68
CA SER A 41 23.16 25.05 -19.27
C SER A 41 21.91 24.35 -19.80
N GLN A 42 22.07 23.17 -20.41
CA GLN A 42 20.95 22.36 -20.90
C GLN A 42 20.12 21.76 -19.75
N PHE A 43 20.77 21.44 -18.62
CA PHE A 43 20.10 20.91 -17.44
C PHE A 43 18.98 21.84 -16.94
N PHE A 44 19.20 23.15 -16.89
CA PHE A 44 18.17 24.09 -16.40
C PHE A 44 16.92 24.12 -17.31
N GLN A 45 17.11 24.04 -18.63
CA GLN A 45 15.98 23.96 -19.57
C GLN A 45 15.21 22.64 -19.43
N ILE A 46 15.92 21.52 -19.26
CA ILE A 46 15.30 20.21 -19.02
C ILE A 46 14.58 20.20 -17.67
N LEU A 47 15.17 20.80 -16.64
CA LEU A 47 14.58 20.91 -15.30
C LEU A 47 13.27 21.71 -15.35
N LEU A 48 13.28 22.88 -16.00
CA LEU A 48 12.08 23.71 -16.14
C LEU A 48 10.97 22.97 -16.90
N LYS A 49 11.31 22.32 -18.03
CA LYS A 49 10.35 21.48 -18.77
C LYS A 49 9.80 20.36 -17.89
N THR A 50 10.65 19.68 -17.12
CA THR A 50 10.24 18.61 -16.22
C THR A 50 9.33 19.14 -15.12
N MET A 51 9.65 20.28 -14.50
CA MET A 51 8.80 20.94 -13.49
C MET A 51 7.42 21.28 -14.03
N LEU A 52 7.34 21.87 -15.24
CA LEU A 52 6.07 22.18 -15.89
C LEU A 52 5.23 20.92 -16.15
N LEU A 53 5.87 19.85 -16.64
CA LEU A 53 5.19 18.56 -16.81
C LEU A 53 4.76 17.96 -15.46
N CYS A 54 5.55 18.11 -14.39
CA CYS A 54 5.16 17.67 -13.06
C CYS A 54 3.91 18.40 -12.55
N VAL A 55 3.84 19.73 -12.73
CA VAL A 55 2.63 20.50 -12.39
C VAL A 55 1.44 19.99 -13.19
N LEU A 56 1.60 19.76 -14.50
CA LEU A 56 0.53 19.23 -15.34
C LEU A 56 0.05 17.84 -14.89
N PHE A 57 0.96 16.88 -14.74
CA PHE A 57 0.62 15.48 -14.48
C PHE A 57 0.34 15.12 -13.03
N PHE A 58 0.95 15.83 -12.06
CA PHE A 58 0.80 15.53 -10.64
C PHE A 58 -0.09 16.52 -9.88
N ILE A 59 -0.44 17.67 -10.47
CA ILE A 59 -1.31 18.67 -9.83
C ILE A 59 -2.57 18.89 -10.68
N ILE A 60 -2.42 19.41 -11.91
CA ILE A 60 -3.58 19.82 -12.74
C ILE A 60 -4.45 18.61 -13.08
N ILE A 61 -3.90 17.58 -13.73
CA ILE A 61 -4.66 16.41 -14.15
C ILE A 61 -5.35 15.71 -12.95
N PRO A 62 -4.67 15.43 -11.82
CA PRO A 62 -5.31 14.82 -10.65
C PRO A 62 -6.44 15.67 -10.06
N ILE A 63 -6.26 16.99 -9.92
CA ILE A 63 -7.31 17.89 -9.41
C ILE A 63 -8.49 17.92 -10.36
N THR A 64 -8.26 18.00 -11.67
CA THR A 64 -9.34 17.96 -12.67
C THR A 64 -10.13 16.65 -12.59
N ILE A 65 -9.45 15.49 -12.53
CA ILE A 65 -10.12 14.19 -12.37
C ILE A 65 -10.91 14.14 -11.05
N TYR A 66 -10.33 14.66 -9.96
CA TYR A 66 -10.99 14.72 -8.66
C TYR A 66 -12.26 15.58 -8.70
N CYS A 67 -12.23 16.76 -9.31
CA CYS A 67 -13.42 17.62 -9.42
C CYS A 67 -14.50 16.99 -10.32
N ILE A 68 -14.10 16.35 -11.43
CA ILE A 68 -15.01 15.68 -12.36
C ILE A 68 -15.67 14.45 -11.71
N SER A 69 -14.98 13.74 -10.82
CA SER A 69 -15.55 12.54 -10.17
C SER A 69 -16.77 12.84 -9.30
N TYR A 70 -17.00 14.11 -8.92
CA TYR A 70 -18.19 14.54 -8.17
C TYR A 70 -19.36 14.97 -9.07
N ILE A 71 -19.23 14.97 -10.40
CA ILE A 71 -20.37 15.30 -11.29
C ILE A 71 -21.55 14.33 -11.09
N PRO A 72 -21.36 13.01 -10.97
CA PRO A 72 -22.46 12.07 -10.75
C PRO A 72 -23.01 12.08 -9.31
N ASP A 73 -22.35 12.76 -8.37
CA ASP A 73 -22.69 12.75 -6.94
C ASP A 73 -23.89 13.66 -6.64
N GLN A 74 -25.07 13.23 -7.10
CA GLN A 74 -26.36 13.88 -6.82
C GLN A 74 -27.02 13.35 -5.54
N ILE A 75 -26.49 12.27 -4.96
CA ILE A 75 -27.16 11.45 -3.93
C ILE A 75 -27.34 12.23 -2.60
N PHE A 76 -26.49 13.22 -2.33
CA PHE A 76 -26.57 14.05 -1.13
C PHE A 76 -27.03 15.48 -1.36
N ARG A 77 -27.43 15.87 -2.58
CA ARG A 77 -27.66 17.28 -2.90
C ARG A 77 -28.84 17.51 -3.86
N ASN A 78 -29.82 18.27 -3.36
CA ASN A 78 -30.71 19.09 -4.20
C ASN A 78 -29.97 20.33 -4.79
N GLU A 79 -28.63 20.32 -4.84
CA GLU A 79 -27.79 21.42 -5.31
C GLU A 79 -26.96 20.99 -6.53
N PRO A 80 -26.76 21.89 -7.51
CA PRO A 80 -25.94 21.59 -8.68
C PRO A 80 -24.45 21.44 -8.34
N TRP A 81 -23.72 20.78 -9.22
CA TRP A 81 -22.26 20.66 -9.13
C TRP A 81 -21.61 22.05 -9.22
N SER A 82 -20.67 22.35 -8.32
CA SER A 82 -19.82 23.54 -8.37
C SER A 82 -18.48 23.26 -7.69
N ILE A 83 -17.42 23.99 -8.08
CA ILE A 83 -16.09 23.86 -7.46
C ILE A 83 -16.14 24.18 -5.96
N ALA A 84 -16.94 25.18 -5.56
CA ALA A 84 -17.16 25.53 -4.16
C ALA A 84 -17.78 24.35 -3.37
N ASN A 85 -18.72 23.64 -3.98
CA ASN A 85 -19.40 22.48 -3.40
C ASN A 85 -18.48 21.27 -3.25
N VAL A 86 -17.57 21.04 -4.21
CA VAL A 86 -16.51 20.02 -4.12
C VAL A 86 -15.52 20.37 -3.01
N TRP A 87 -15.10 21.64 -2.93
CA TRP A 87 -14.19 22.10 -1.88
C TRP A 87 -14.79 21.95 -0.47
N LYS A 88 -16.04 22.37 -0.28
CA LYS A 88 -16.78 22.19 0.98
C LYS A 88 -16.85 20.71 1.38
N GLN A 89 -17.09 19.82 0.42
CA GLN A 89 -17.10 18.37 0.67
C GLN A 89 -15.72 17.87 1.11
N ALA A 90 -14.65 18.30 0.43
CA ALA A 90 -13.28 17.96 0.82
C ALA A 90 -12.97 18.41 2.25
N GLN A 91 -13.38 19.62 2.63
CA GLN A 91 -13.24 20.11 4.00
C GLN A 91 -14.03 19.26 5.00
N GLN A 92 -15.29 18.95 4.71
CA GLN A 92 -16.12 18.09 5.58
C GLN A 92 -15.51 16.70 5.76
N MET A 93 -15.03 16.06 4.70
CA MET A 93 -14.33 14.78 4.78
C MET A 93 -13.06 14.90 5.62
N TYR A 94 -12.25 15.94 5.43
CA TYR A 94 -11.05 16.16 6.24
C TYR A 94 -11.39 16.31 7.72
N PHE A 95 -12.34 17.19 8.06
CA PHE A 95 -12.76 17.43 9.45
C PHE A 95 -13.36 16.17 10.08
N TYR A 96 -14.13 15.39 9.34
CA TYR A 96 -14.62 14.10 9.82
C TYR A 96 -13.46 13.16 10.20
N HIS A 97 -12.46 13.00 9.32
CA HIS A 97 -11.36 12.06 9.56
C HIS A 97 -10.39 12.51 10.66
N VAL A 98 -10.14 13.81 10.80
CA VAL A 98 -9.27 14.34 11.86
C VAL A 98 -9.93 14.25 13.23
N ASN A 99 -11.25 14.49 13.30
CA ASN A 99 -12.00 14.48 14.55
C ASN A 99 -12.67 13.12 14.86
N LEU A 100 -12.40 12.08 14.08
CA LEU A 100 -12.97 10.76 14.30
C LEU A 100 -12.40 10.13 15.57
N ASN A 101 -13.17 10.20 16.65
CA ASN A 101 -12.86 9.55 17.92
C ASN A 101 -13.85 8.39 18.16
N ALA A 102 -13.43 7.19 17.82
CA ALA A 102 -14.22 5.97 18.01
C ALA A 102 -13.28 4.79 18.30
N THR A 103 -13.79 3.78 18.98
CA THR A 103 -13.08 2.51 19.22
C THR A 103 -13.84 1.36 18.57
N HIS A 104 -13.10 0.34 18.13
CA HIS A 104 -13.68 -0.87 17.54
C HIS A 104 -12.89 -2.11 17.96
N PRO A 105 -13.55 -3.23 18.29
CA PRO A 105 -12.89 -4.45 18.75
C PRO A 105 -11.84 -5.01 17.78
N TYR A 106 -12.00 -4.74 16.48
CA TYR A 106 -11.07 -5.21 15.43
C TYR A 106 -10.11 -4.14 14.91
N GLN A 107 -10.01 -2.98 15.57
CA GLN A 107 -9.01 -1.99 15.21
C GLN A 107 -7.59 -2.57 15.42
N SER A 108 -6.68 -2.23 14.51
CA SER A 108 -5.30 -2.71 14.55
C SER A 108 -4.33 -1.58 14.22
N THR A 109 -3.11 -1.69 14.73
CA THR A 109 -2.05 -0.69 14.56
C THR A 109 -1.09 -1.08 13.44
N TRP A 110 -0.33 -0.12 12.94
CA TRP A 110 0.59 -0.30 11.81
C TRP A 110 1.55 -1.48 11.97
N PHE A 111 2.08 -1.73 13.17
CA PHE A 111 3.03 -2.82 13.41
C PHE A 111 2.34 -4.18 13.33
N GLN A 112 1.06 -4.27 13.71
CA GLN A 112 0.29 -5.49 13.59
C GLN A 112 0.08 -5.87 12.12
N TRP A 113 0.06 -4.91 11.21
CA TRP A 113 -0.11 -5.20 9.78
C TRP A 113 1.16 -5.78 9.15
N VAL A 114 2.34 -5.26 9.53
CA VAL A 114 3.64 -5.73 9.01
C VAL A 114 3.86 -7.21 9.31
N PHE A 115 3.45 -7.66 10.49
CA PHE A 115 3.60 -9.04 10.95
C PHE A 115 2.30 -9.86 10.88
N ASP A 116 1.23 -9.29 10.35
CA ASP A 116 -0.11 -9.91 10.28
C ASP A 116 -0.62 -10.41 11.65
N LEU A 117 -0.38 -9.68 12.73
CA LEU A 117 -0.67 -10.14 14.11
C LEU A 117 -2.17 -10.17 14.43
N ARG A 118 -2.96 -9.37 13.73
CA ARG A 118 -4.39 -9.17 14.04
C ARG A 118 -5.23 -9.06 12.76
N PRO A 119 -5.83 -10.18 12.30
CA PRO A 119 -6.83 -10.21 11.26
C PRO A 119 -8.05 -9.34 11.57
N MET A 120 -8.69 -8.84 10.52
CA MET A 120 -9.98 -8.16 10.60
C MET A 120 -11.10 -9.18 10.34
N TRP A 121 -11.99 -9.38 11.31
CA TRP A 121 -13.14 -10.28 11.15
C TRP A 121 -14.32 -9.53 10.53
N TYR A 122 -14.87 -10.05 9.43
CA TYR A 122 -15.97 -9.44 8.69
C TYR A 122 -17.31 -10.11 8.93
N TYR A 123 -17.33 -11.44 9.06
CA TYR A 123 -18.58 -12.17 9.13
C TYR A 123 -18.43 -13.48 9.90
N VAL A 124 -19.51 -13.85 10.59
CA VAL A 124 -19.72 -15.17 11.18
C VAL A 124 -21.19 -15.57 11.07
N GLY A 125 -21.43 -16.83 10.76
CA GLY A 125 -22.77 -17.39 10.74
C GLY A 125 -22.73 -18.92 10.67
N THR A 126 -23.78 -19.55 11.16
CA THR A 126 -23.98 -21.00 11.05
C THR A 126 -25.30 -21.24 10.34
N VAL A 127 -25.27 -21.95 9.22
CA VAL A 127 -26.45 -22.32 8.43
C VAL A 127 -26.43 -23.83 8.25
N ASP A 128 -27.53 -24.52 8.56
CA ASP A 128 -27.65 -25.98 8.43
C ASP A 128 -26.49 -26.78 9.07
N ASN A 129 -26.07 -26.38 10.28
CA ASN A 129 -24.91 -26.94 11.01
C ASN A 129 -23.55 -26.76 10.32
N VAL A 130 -23.45 -25.93 9.28
CA VAL A 130 -22.21 -25.56 8.62
C VAL A 130 -21.76 -24.18 9.11
N PHE A 131 -20.51 -24.08 9.54
CA PHE A 131 -19.93 -22.83 10.05
C PHE A 131 -19.32 -22.01 8.91
N HIS A 132 -19.65 -20.73 8.84
CA HIS A 132 -19.17 -19.77 7.86
C HIS A 132 -18.51 -18.60 8.55
N THR A 133 -17.32 -18.22 8.08
CA THR A 133 -16.55 -17.11 8.65
C THR A 133 -15.77 -16.40 7.55
N ILE A 134 -15.69 -15.07 7.63
CA ILE A 134 -14.92 -14.27 6.68
C ILE A 134 -13.98 -13.37 7.47
N SER A 135 -12.68 -13.53 7.23
CA SER A 135 -11.61 -12.71 7.81
C SER A 135 -10.66 -12.20 6.74
N CYS A 136 -10.20 -10.96 6.93
CA CYS A 136 -9.22 -10.29 6.10
C CYS A 136 -7.88 -10.18 6.83
N PHE A 137 -6.88 -10.84 6.26
CA PHE A 137 -5.49 -10.85 6.70
C PHE A 137 -4.59 -11.22 5.51
N SER A 138 -3.28 -11.08 5.67
CA SER A 138 -2.33 -11.37 4.60
C SER A 138 -2.00 -12.86 4.53
N ASN A 139 -1.53 -13.35 3.38
CA ASN A 139 -0.93 -14.68 3.35
C ASN A 139 0.30 -14.69 4.30
N PRO A 140 0.44 -15.63 5.25
CA PRO A 140 1.52 -15.58 6.23
C PRO A 140 2.90 -15.66 5.58
N LEU A 141 3.00 -16.36 4.45
CA LEU A 141 4.25 -16.42 3.69
C LEU A 141 4.60 -15.07 3.04
N LEU A 142 3.60 -14.24 2.72
CA LEU A 142 3.83 -12.88 2.22
C LEU A 142 4.46 -12.01 3.32
N THR A 143 3.92 -12.05 4.53
CA THR A 143 4.38 -11.18 5.62
C THR A 143 5.67 -11.69 6.23
N TRP A 144 5.77 -12.98 6.53
CA TRP A 144 6.96 -13.55 7.16
C TRP A 144 8.18 -13.60 6.24
N ALA A 145 8.00 -13.86 4.95
CA ALA A 145 9.10 -13.69 3.99
C ALA A 145 9.30 -12.21 3.60
N GLY A 146 8.24 -11.41 3.67
CA GLY A 146 8.24 -10.00 3.33
C GLY A 146 9.10 -9.14 4.26
N VAL A 147 9.03 -9.35 5.57
CA VAL A 147 9.83 -8.61 6.55
C VAL A 147 11.34 -8.73 6.28
N PRO A 148 11.96 -9.91 6.22
CA PRO A 148 13.37 -10.03 5.91
C PRO A 148 13.70 -9.53 4.49
N ALA A 149 12.80 -9.70 3.52
CA ALA A 149 13.00 -9.18 2.17
C ALA A 149 13.06 -7.66 2.12
N ILE A 150 12.19 -6.97 2.86
CA ILE A 150 12.20 -5.51 2.98
C ILE A 150 13.46 -5.02 3.70
N LEU A 151 13.89 -5.71 4.77
CA LEU A 151 15.14 -5.38 5.46
C LEU A 151 16.36 -5.52 4.53
N TYR A 152 16.46 -6.61 3.78
CA TYR A 152 17.53 -6.82 2.80
C TYR A 152 17.48 -5.79 1.67
N THR A 153 16.31 -5.52 1.11
CA THR A 153 16.13 -4.53 0.04
C THR A 153 16.50 -3.13 0.55
N THR A 154 16.16 -2.79 1.79
CA THR A 154 16.56 -1.53 2.43
C THR A 154 18.08 -1.44 2.59
N TYR A 155 18.73 -2.53 3.02
CA TYR A 155 20.18 -2.61 3.08
C TYR A 155 20.83 -2.39 1.70
N CYS A 156 20.32 -3.03 0.65
CA CYS A 156 20.81 -2.85 -0.71
C CYS A 156 20.60 -1.42 -1.23
N ALA A 157 19.46 -0.81 -0.94
CA ALA A 157 19.17 0.56 -1.32
C ALA A 157 20.13 1.57 -0.68
N LEU A 158 20.39 1.44 0.62
CA LEU A 158 21.19 2.42 1.38
C LEU A 158 22.70 2.19 1.26
N PHE A 159 23.16 0.94 1.38
CA PHE A 159 24.59 0.62 1.47
C PHE A 159 25.19 0.17 0.15
N LYS A 160 24.45 -0.59 -0.66
CA LYS A 160 24.92 -0.98 -2.01
C LYS A 160 24.57 0.05 -3.08
N LYS A 161 23.76 1.07 -2.73
CA LYS A 161 23.29 2.12 -3.64
C LYS A 161 22.58 1.56 -4.88
N ASP A 162 21.88 0.43 -4.71
CA ASP A 162 21.09 -0.17 -5.78
C ASP A 162 19.84 0.67 -6.05
N THR A 163 19.70 1.14 -7.29
CA THR A 163 18.60 1.99 -7.73
C THR A 163 17.27 1.26 -7.75
N VAL A 164 17.24 -0.03 -8.12
CA VAL A 164 16.02 -0.85 -8.11
C VAL A 164 15.54 -1.02 -6.68
N ALA A 165 16.45 -1.35 -5.76
CA ALA A 165 16.14 -1.47 -4.35
C ALA A 165 15.62 -0.15 -3.76
N TRP A 166 16.21 0.99 -4.13
CA TRP A 166 15.76 2.32 -3.73
C TRP A 166 14.29 2.57 -4.11
N TYR A 167 13.91 2.26 -5.35
CA TYR A 167 12.52 2.46 -5.80
C TYR A 167 11.52 1.60 -5.02
N ILE A 168 11.87 0.35 -4.72
CA ILE A 168 11.02 -0.56 -3.93
C ILE A 168 10.82 -0.02 -2.51
N VAL A 169 11.91 0.40 -1.87
CA VAL A 169 11.94 0.89 -0.49
C VAL A 169 11.16 2.19 -0.34
N VAL A 170 11.39 3.16 -1.25
CA VAL A 170 10.63 4.41 -1.25
C VAL A 170 9.13 4.14 -1.45
N GLY A 171 8.78 3.23 -2.35
CA GLY A 171 7.40 2.80 -2.54
C GLY A 171 6.77 2.23 -1.26
N TYR A 172 7.43 1.25 -0.64
CA TYR A 172 7.00 0.62 0.60
C TYR A 172 6.80 1.63 1.74
N PHE A 173 7.82 2.46 2.01
CA PHE A 173 7.76 3.43 3.09
C PHE A 173 6.82 4.60 2.80
N SER A 174 6.62 4.98 1.53
CA SER A 174 5.61 5.98 1.18
C SER A 174 4.20 5.51 1.53
N GLY A 175 3.91 4.21 1.38
CA GLY A 175 2.64 3.62 1.77
C GLY A 175 2.50 3.41 3.28
N LEU A 176 3.59 3.11 4.00
CA LEU A 176 3.57 2.75 5.42
C LEU A 176 3.74 3.95 6.37
N LEU A 177 4.69 4.85 6.12
CA LEU A 177 5.07 5.94 7.04
C LEU A 177 3.90 6.86 7.43
N PRO A 178 2.97 7.23 6.53
CA PRO A 178 1.85 8.09 6.92
C PRO A 178 1.01 7.50 8.05
N TRP A 179 0.87 6.18 8.12
CA TRP A 179 0.17 5.47 9.19
C TRP A 179 0.94 5.45 10.51
N ILE A 180 2.27 5.55 10.45
CA ILE A 180 3.15 5.60 11.63
C ILE A 180 3.14 7.01 12.24
N ILE A 181 3.19 8.04 11.39
CA ILE A 181 3.50 9.41 11.81
C ILE A 181 2.24 10.25 12.05
N TYR A 182 1.21 10.11 11.20
CA TYR A 182 0.11 11.09 11.16
C TYR A 182 -1.25 10.55 11.58
N VAL A 183 -1.45 9.22 11.60
CA VAL A 183 -2.77 8.63 11.79
C VAL A 183 -2.89 7.99 13.18
N HIS A 184 -3.57 8.69 14.09
CA HIS A 184 -3.86 8.21 15.45
C HIS A 184 -5.34 7.82 15.68
N ARG A 185 -6.18 7.94 14.65
CA ARG A 185 -7.59 7.52 14.70
C ARG A 185 -7.72 6.00 14.53
N ILE A 186 -8.95 5.51 14.65
CA ILE A 186 -9.30 4.12 14.35
C ILE A 186 -8.93 3.70 12.92
N VAL A 187 -8.16 2.60 12.81
CA VAL A 187 -7.67 2.03 11.56
C VAL A 187 -7.65 0.50 11.63
N PHE A 188 -7.51 -0.12 10.46
CA PHE A 188 -7.71 -1.56 10.24
C PHE A 188 -6.68 -2.13 9.25
N ALA A 189 -6.46 -3.44 9.30
CA ALA A 189 -5.43 -4.16 8.54
C ALA A 189 -5.49 -3.95 7.02
N TYR A 190 -6.67 -3.78 6.42
CA TYR A 190 -6.81 -3.55 4.98
C TYR A 190 -6.12 -2.27 4.48
N HIS A 191 -5.79 -1.32 5.37
CA HIS A 191 -5.01 -0.14 5.01
C HIS A 191 -3.58 -0.46 4.58
N PHE A 192 -3.06 -1.64 4.96
CA PHE A 192 -1.74 -2.13 4.55
C PHE A 192 -1.71 -2.72 3.14
N TYR A 193 -2.87 -3.00 2.52
CA TYR A 193 -2.95 -3.64 1.21
C TYR A 193 -2.13 -2.94 0.10
N PRO A 194 -2.11 -1.60 -0.03
CA PRO A 194 -1.25 -0.95 -1.02
C PRO A 194 0.25 -1.20 -0.76
N THR A 195 0.64 -1.26 0.51
CA THR A 195 2.03 -1.50 0.93
C THR A 195 2.45 -2.94 0.65
N SER A 196 1.54 -3.91 0.73
CA SER A 196 1.85 -5.31 0.46
C SER A 196 2.30 -5.58 -0.98
N LEU A 197 1.91 -4.74 -1.95
CA LEU A 197 2.41 -4.81 -3.33
C LEU A 197 3.94 -4.61 -3.38
N PHE A 198 4.46 -3.64 -2.64
CA PHE A 198 5.90 -3.41 -2.54
C PHE A 198 6.61 -4.52 -1.77
N THR A 199 5.94 -5.14 -0.79
CA THR A 199 6.43 -6.36 -0.14
C THR A 199 6.62 -7.50 -1.13
N ILE A 200 5.66 -7.73 -2.04
CA ILE A 200 5.78 -8.74 -3.10
C ILE A 200 6.99 -8.43 -3.98
N ILE A 201 7.13 -7.19 -4.43
CA ILE A 201 8.24 -6.78 -5.30
C ILE A 201 9.59 -6.95 -4.57
N ALA A 202 9.67 -6.65 -3.27
CA ALA A 202 10.87 -6.87 -2.46
C ALA A 202 11.25 -8.37 -2.37
N ILE A 203 10.26 -9.25 -2.19
CA ILE A 203 10.49 -10.71 -2.21
C ILE A 203 11.03 -11.13 -3.57
N VAL A 204 10.42 -10.67 -4.66
CA VAL A 204 10.88 -10.95 -6.03
C VAL A 204 12.32 -10.43 -6.26
N TYR A 205 12.64 -9.24 -5.76
CA TYR A 205 13.99 -8.66 -5.82
C TYR A 205 15.01 -9.55 -5.08
N CYS A 206 14.70 -10.01 -3.87
CA CYS A 206 15.55 -10.93 -3.11
C CYS A 206 15.76 -12.26 -3.84
N ILE A 207 14.69 -12.85 -4.38
CA ILE A 207 14.74 -14.09 -5.16
C ILE A 207 15.59 -13.90 -6.43
N HIS A 208 15.47 -12.74 -7.09
CA HIS A 208 16.27 -12.40 -8.26
C HIS A 208 17.77 -12.32 -7.91
N HIS A 209 18.11 -11.73 -6.76
CA HIS A 209 19.50 -11.69 -6.27
C HIS A 209 20.06 -13.07 -5.90
N LEU A 210 19.19 -14.01 -5.51
CA LEU A 210 19.56 -15.40 -5.21
C LEU A 210 19.73 -16.26 -6.46
N LYS A 211 19.49 -15.74 -7.68
CA LYS A 211 19.46 -16.49 -8.95
C LYS A 211 20.84 -16.95 -9.44
N GLN A 212 21.58 -17.66 -8.60
CA GLN A 212 22.62 -18.60 -9.00
C GLN A 212 21.96 -19.94 -9.36
N ARG A 213 22.55 -20.74 -10.28
CA ARG A 213 21.95 -22.02 -10.72
C ARG A 213 21.55 -22.95 -9.57
N LYS A 214 22.19 -22.82 -8.40
CA LYS A 214 21.92 -23.61 -7.18
C LYS A 214 20.56 -23.33 -6.52
N TYR A 215 19.98 -22.13 -6.66
CA TYR A 215 18.78 -21.71 -5.91
C TYR A 215 17.53 -21.52 -6.78
N GLN A 216 17.52 -22.08 -7.99
CA GLN A 216 16.36 -21.97 -8.90
C GLN A 216 15.11 -22.66 -8.37
N PHE A 217 15.26 -23.65 -7.49
CA PHE A 217 14.15 -24.35 -6.84
C PHE A 217 13.38 -23.47 -5.84
N VAL A 218 13.95 -22.35 -5.38
CA VAL A 218 13.31 -21.47 -4.38
C VAL A 218 12.01 -20.88 -4.94
N VAL A 219 11.97 -20.53 -6.23
CA VAL A 219 10.79 -19.94 -6.86
C VAL A 219 9.60 -20.92 -6.88
N PRO A 220 9.70 -22.14 -7.46
CA PRO A 220 8.57 -23.07 -7.46
C PRO A 220 8.18 -23.51 -6.05
N VAL A 221 9.13 -23.67 -5.13
CA VAL A 221 8.80 -24.00 -3.73
C VAL A 221 8.02 -22.87 -3.06
N TYR A 222 8.47 -21.61 -3.22
CA TYR A 222 7.75 -20.45 -2.67
C TYR A 222 6.33 -20.35 -3.23
N LEU A 223 6.16 -20.51 -4.56
CA LEU A 223 4.85 -20.45 -5.20
C LEU A 223 3.93 -21.60 -4.75
N ALA A 224 4.46 -22.82 -4.64
CA ALA A 224 3.70 -23.98 -4.19
C ALA A 224 3.24 -23.81 -2.72
N LEU A 225 4.12 -23.33 -1.84
CA LEU A 225 3.77 -23.02 -0.45
C LEU A 225 2.75 -21.89 -0.37
N TYR A 226 2.92 -20.82 -1.15
CA TYR A 226 1.98 -19.70 -1.19
C TYR A 226 0.58 -20.14 -1.60
N LEU A 227 0.50 -20.94 -2.67
CA LEU A 227 -0.75 -21.49 -3.18
C LEU A 227 -1.38 -22.49 -2.18
N GLY A 228 -0.56 -23.35 -1.57
CA GLY A 228 -1.01 -24.29 -0.54
C GLY A 228 -1.62 -23.57 0.66
N LEU A 229 -0.99 -22.49 1.13
CA LEU A 229 -1.54 -21.64 2.19
C LEU A 229 -2.83 -20.93 1.76
N PHE A 230 -2.87 -20.41 0.54
CA PHE A 230 -4.09 -19.80 0.01
C PHE A 230 -5.28 -20.79 0.01
N ILE A 231 -5.05 -22.03 -0.44
CA ILE A 231 -6.07 -23.09 -0.43
C ILE A 231 -6.45 -23.46 1.01
N LEU A 232 -5.47 -23.58 1.92
CA LEU A 232 -5.69 -23.90 3.32
C LEU A 232 -6.58 -22.84 4.02
N PHE A 233 -6.34 -21.56 3.75
CA PHE A 233 -7.09 -20.44 4.32
C PHE A 233 -8.34 -20.05 3.51
N LEU A 234 -8.62 -20.74 2.39
CA LEU A 234 -9.76 -20.44 1.53
C LEU A 234 -11.08 -20.39 2.30
N PRO A 235 -11.41 -21.35 3.21
CA PRO A 235 -12.70 -21.33 3.90
C PRO A 235 -12.91 -20.11 4.77
N ILE A 236 -11.86 -19.64 5.44
CA ILE A 236 -11.95 -18.50 6.36
C ILE A 236 -11.83 -17.14 5.68
N THR A 237 -11.29 -17.09 4.46
CA THR A 237 -11.12 -15.83 3.70
C THR A 237 -12.31 -15.54 2.79
N THR A 238 -12.99 -16.59 2.32
CA THR A 238 -14.11 -16.49 1.36
C THR A 238 -15.47 -16.86 1.95
N GLY A 239 -15.50 -17.47 3.14
CA GLY A 239 -16.74 -17.91 3.77
C GLY A 239 -17.27 -19.24 3.23
N PHE A 240 -16.45 -20.07 2.60
CA PHE A 240 -16.86 -21.45 2.33
C PHE A 240 -17.18 -22.17 3.65
N GLY A 241 -18.18 -23.05 3.60
CA GLY A 241 -18.61 -23.83 4.75
C GLY A 241 -17.47 -24.66 5.33
N THR A 242 -17.26 -24.57 6.63
CA THR A 242 -16.24 -25.31 7.38
C THR A 242 -16.73 -25.67 8.78
N THR A 243 -15.84 -26.18 9.64
CA THR A 243 -16.13 -26.44 11.06
C THR A 243 -15.43 -25.40 11.94
N ILE A 244 -16.00 -25.11 13.10
CA ILE A 244 -15.40 -24.22 14.11
C ILE A 244 -14.01 -24.73 14.53
N GLN A 245 -13.84 -26.05 14.63
CA GLN A 245 -12.55 -26.66 14.98
C GLN A 245 -11.48 -26.36 13.93
N PHE A 246 -11.82 -26.46 12.64
CA PHE A 246 -10.89 -26.12 11.57
C PHE A 246 -10.56 -24.62 11.57
N ALA A 247 -11.54 -23.75 11.78
CA ALA A 247 -11.29 -22.31 11.91
C ALA A 247 -10.34 -22.01 13.08
N LYS A 248 -10.53 -22.64 14.25
CA LYS A 248 -9.62 -22.50 15.41
C LYS A 248 -8.24 -23.07 15.15
N PHE A 249 -8.12 -24.18 14.41
CA PHE A 249 -6.83 -24.74 14.01
C PHE A 249 -6.01 -23.76 13.15
N LEU A 250 -6.69 -22.99 12.29
CA LEU A 250 -6.05 -21.99 11.44
C LEU A 250 -5.60 -20.73 12.20
N ALA A 251 -6.02 -20.52 13.44
CA ALA A 251 -5.60 -19.41 14.28
C ALA A 251 -4.17 -19.60 14.81
N TRP A 252 -3.17 -19.46 13.95
CA TRP A 252 -1.76 -19.73 14.26
C TRP A 252 -1.12 -18.76 15.25
N LEU A 253 -1.62 -17.53 15.29
CA LEU A 253 -1.15 -16.49 16.21
C LEU A 253 -2.23 -16.17 17.25
N PRO A 254 -1.86 -15.76 18.48
CA PRO A 254 -2.83 -15.46 19.53
C PRO A 254 -3.84 -14.37 19.16
N GLY A 255 -3.47 -13.44 18.26
CA GLY A 255 -4.34 -12.38 17.79
C GLY A 255 -5.27 -12.79 16.63
N TRP A 256 -5.17 -14.02 16.14
CA TRP A 256 -6.01 -14.54 15.07
C TRP A 256 -7.27 -15.14 15.65
N TYR A 257 -8.39 -14.57 15.24
CA TYR A 257 -9.71 -15.02 15.68
C TYR A 257 -10.63 -15.17 14.47
N PHE A 258 -11.17 -16.38 14.31
CA PHE A 258 -11.99 -16.77 13.16
C PHE A 258 -13.34 -17.38 13.56
N GLY A 259 -13.70 -17.34 14.86
CA GLY A 259 -14.90 -17.98 15.41
C GLY A 259 -14.71 -18.60 16.79
#